data_AF-A0A2U8WDM0-F1
#
_entry.id   AF-A0A2U8WDM0-F1
#
_cell.length_a   1.000
_cell.length_b   1.000
_cell.length_c   1.000
_cell.angle_alpha   90.00
_cell.angle_beta   90.00
_cell.angle_gamma   90.00
#
_symmetry.space_group_name_H-M   'P 1'
#
loop_
_entity.id
_entity.type
_entity.pdbx_description
1 polymer ?
#
loop_
_entity_poly.entity_id
_entity_poly.type
_entity_poly.pdbx_seq_one_letter_code
_entity_poly.pdbx_strand_id
1 'polypeptide(L)'
;MSGLTQEALAQVLQAAQIYAQEERERTGSIIALRFTTLGLTAFDEGAVCLRNATLAWGELAHSDDLVRRLATMIRQVAEQPSGNPASAAPEARLAA
;
A
#
# COMPACT_ATOMS: atom_id res chain seq x y z
N MET A 1 -29.88 9.62 5.35
CA MET A 1 -28.48 9.17 5.28
C MET A 1 -28.19 8.79 3.83
N SER A 2 -27.93 9.79 2.98
CA SER A 2 -27.75 9.58 1.54
C SER A 2 -26.26 9.57 1.18
N GLY A 3 -25.80 8.40 0.71
CA GLY A 3 -24.86 8.28 -0.39
C GLY A 3 -23.46 8.85 -0.20
N LEU A 4 -22.48 7.96 -0.09
CA LEU A 4 -21.23 8.21 -0.82
C LEU A 4 -21.63 8.44 -2.29
N THR A 5 -21.58 9.68 -2.75
CA THR A 5 -21.80 9.97 -4.17
C THR A 5 -20.66 9.30 -4.95
N GLN A 6 -20.96 8.86 -6.17
CA GLN A 6 -19.92 8.32 -7.06
C GLN A 6 -18.73 9.28 -7.18
N GLU A 7 -18.99 10.59 -7.09
CA GLU A 7 -17.99 11.66 -7.05
C GLU A 7 -17.10 11.60 -5.80
N ALA A 8 -17.66 11.41 -4.61
CA ALA A 8 -16.88 11.26 -3.38
C ALA A 8 -15.94 10.04 -3.44
N LEU A 9 -16.45 8.90 -3.96
CA LEU A 9 -15.62 7.72 -4.17
C LEU A 9 -14.51 7.98 -5.21
N ALA A 10 -14.84 8.66 -6.31
CA ALA A 10 -13.87 9.00 -7.35
C ALA A 10 -12.75 9.92 -6.81
N GLN A 11 -13.08 10.91 -5.99
CA GLN A 11 -12.10 11.80 -5.36
C GLN A 11 -11.15 11.03 -4.42
N VAL A 12 -11.68 10.10 -3.63
CA VAL A 12 -10.88 9.25 -2.74
C VAL A 12 -9.94 8.35 -3.55
N LEU A 13 -10.44 7.71 -4.61
CA LEU A 13 -9.63 6.86 -5.48
C LEU A 13 -8.57 7.67 -6.23
N GLN A 14 -8.90 8.90 -6.66
CA GLN A 14 -7.96 9.82 -7.28
C GLN A 14 -6.84 10.22 -6.31
N ALA A 15 -7.19 10.54 -5.06
CA ALA A 15 -6.19 10.85 -4.04
C ALA A 15 -5.27 9.63 -3.80
N ALA A 16 -5.84 8.43 -3.66
CA ALA A 16 -5.08 7.20 -3.47
C ALA A 16 -4.14 6.91 -4.67
N GLN A 17 -4.61 7.18 -5.90
CA GLN A 17 -3.80 7.07 -7.12
C GLN A 17 -2.61 8.04 -7.09
N ILE A 18 -2.84 9.31 -6.71
CA ILE A 18 -1.78 10.31 -6.59
C ILE A 18 -0.73 9.84 -5.59
N TYR A 19 -1.13 9.41 -4.39
CA TYR A 19 -0.20 8.88 -3.38
C TYR A 19 0.58 7.66 -3.87
N ALA A 20 -0.06 6.73 -4.59
CA ALA A 20 0.63 5.58 -5.15
C ALA A 20 1.68 5.98 -6.21
N GLN A 21 1.43 7.04 -7.00
CA GLN A 21 2.43 7.58 -7.93
C GLN A 21 3.58 8.28 -7.21
N GLU A 22 3.29 9.08 -6.17
CA GLU A 22 4.32 9.71 -5.34
C GLU A 22 5.26 8.66 -4.72
N GLU A 23 4.70 7.58 -4.17
CA GLU A 23 5.49 6.48 -3.61
C GLU A 23 6.29 5.73 -4.68
N ARG A 24 5.76 5.60 -5.90
CA ARG A 24 6.50 5.03 -7.04
C ARG A 24 7.69 5.91 -7.43
N GLU A 25 7.51 7.23 -7.51
CA GLU A 25 8.59 8.16 -7.82
C GLU A 25 9.67 8.13 -6.73
N ARG A 26 9.26 7.98 -5.47
CA ARG A 26 10.15 7.93 -4.29
C ARG A 26 10.92 6.61 -4.17
N THR A 27 10.27 5.47 -4.42
CA THR A 27 10.82 4.14 -4.09
C THR A 27 11.07 3.24 -5.29
N GLY A 28 10.53 3.57 -6.46
CA GLY A 28 10.50 2.69 -7.63
C GLY A 28 9.45 1.57 -7.55
N SER A 29 8.71 1.45 -6.44
CA SER A 29 7.72 0.37 -6.23
C SER A 29 6.40 0.69 -6.93
N ILE A 30 5.80 -0.30 -7.60
CA ILE A 30 4.49 -0.14 -8.22
C ILE A 30 3.44 -0.66 -7.24
N ILE A 31 2.70 0.24 -6.62
CA ILE A 31 1.64 -0.12 -5.68
C ILE A 31 0.30 -0.08 -6.38
N ALA A 32 -0.36 -1.22 -6.44
CA ALA A 32 -1.68 -1.36 -7.01
C ALA A 32 -2.74 -1.48 -5.92
N LEU A 33 -3.93 -0.95 -6.21
CA LEU A 33 -5.11 -1.03 -5.33
C LEU A 33 -6.12 -1.99 -5.95
N ARG A 34 -6.62 -2.94 -5.15
CA ARG A 34 -7.64 -3.91 -5.56
C ARG A 34 -8.78 -3.95 -4.55
N PHE A 35 -10.00 -3.88 -5.05
CA PHE A 35 -11.18 -4.24 -4.26
C PHE A 35 -11.30 -5.76 -4.18
N THR A 36 -11.45 -6.27 -2.96
CA THR A 36 -11.57 -7.71 -2.66
C THR A 36 -12.82 -7.96 -1.82
N THR A 37 -13.16 -9.22 -1.58
CA THR A 37 -14.27 -9.55 -0.66
C THR A 37 -14.01 -9.09 0.78
N LEU A 38 -12.75 -8.86 1.16
CA LEU A 38 -12.36 -8.43 2.51
C LEU A 38 -12.34 -6.90 2.66
N GLY A 39 -12.03 -6.18 1.59
CA GLY A 39 -11.80 -4.73 1.64
C GLY A 39 -11.04 -4.18 0.45
N LEU A 40 -10.43 -3.02 0.62
CA LEU A 40 -9.50 -2.43 -0.34
C LEU A 40 -8.07 -2.81 0.05
N THR A 41 -7.39 -3.51 -0.85
CA THR A 41 -6.04 -4.04 -0.64
C THR A 41 -5.04 -3.28 -1.48
N ALA A 42 -4.00 -2.72 -0.86
CA ALA A 42 -2.78 -2.29 -1.54
C ALA A 42 -1.78 -3.45 -1.59
N PHE A 43 -1.06 -3.58 -2.71
CA PHE A 43 0.03 -4.55 -2.85
C PHE A 43 1.09 -4.05 -3.82
N ASP A 44 2.33 -4.47 -3.58
CA ASP A 44 3.49 -4.17 -4.43
C ASP A 44 3.56 -5.16 -5.60
N GLU A 45 3.37 -4.70 -6.84
CA GLU A 45 3.38 -5.53 -8.05
C GLU A 45 4.79 -6.06 -8.40
N GLY A 46 5.84 -5.41 -7.89
CA GLY A 46 7.24 -5.78 -8.17
C GLY A 46 7.87 -6.70 -7.13
N ALA A 47 7.22 -6.93 -5.99
CA ALA A 47 7.81 -7.69 -4.90
C ALA A 47 7.70 -9.21 -5.11
N VAL A 48 8.84 -9.91 -4.95
CA VAL A 48 8.91 -11.39 -5.00
C VAL A 48 8.11 -12.04 -3.86
N CYS A 49 7.98 -11.35 -2.73
CA CYS A 49 7.07 -11.71 -1.65
C CYS A 49 5.86 -10.79 -1.69
N LEU A 50 4.65 -11.35 -1.53
CA LEU A 50 3.38 -10.60 -1.47
C LEU A 50 3.41 -9.61 -0.30
N ARG A 51 3.86 -8.37 -0.57
CA ARG A 51 3.66 -7.23 0.32
C ARG A 51 2.28 -6.68 0.06
N ASN A 52 1.41 -6.76 1.06
CA ASN A 52 0.09 -6.20 0.97
C ASN A 52 -0.39 -5.68 2.32
N ALA A 53 -1.39 -4.81 2.26
CA ALA A 53 -2.16 -4.34 3.39
C ALA A 53 -3.59 -4.16 2.93
N THR A 54 -4.56 -4.44 3.81
CA THR A 54 -5.99 -4.36 3.48
C THR A 54 -6.71 -3.51 4.50
N LEU A 55 -7.45 -2.51 4.03
CA LEU A 55 -8.45 -1.80 4.82
C LEU A 55 -9.79 -2.51 4.65
N ALA A 56 -10.36 -3.00 5.75
CA ALA A 56 -11.60 -3.76 5.71
C ALA A 56 -12.80 -2.88 5.33
N TRP A 57 -13.84 -3.46 4.74
CA TRP A 57 -15.05 -2.71 4.37
C TRP A 57 -15.68 -1.94 5.52
N GLY A 58 -15.66 -2.51 6.72
CA GLY A 58 -16.14 -1.84 7.93
C GLY A 58 -15.33 -0.59 8.27
N GLU A 59 -14.01 -0.61 8.08
CA GLU A 59 -13.14 0.54 8.31
C GLU A 59 -13.33 1.62 7.24
N LEU A 60 -13.52 1.21 5.98
CA LEU A 60 -13.78 2.13 4.87
C LEU A 60 -15.14 2.84 5.05
N ALA A 61 -16.16 2.12 5.52
CA ALA A 61 -17.52 2.64 5.68
C ALA A 61 -17.68 3.63 6.85
N HIS A 62 -16.84 3.53 7.88
CA HIS A 62 -16.95 4.34 9.11
C HIS A 62 -15.75 5.26 9.36
N SER A 63 -14.91 5.49 8.34
CA SER A 63 -13.73 6.34 8.50
C SER A 63 -14.04 7.79 8.20
N ASP A 64 -13.76 8.66 9.18
CA ASP A 64 -13.84 10.12 9.02
C ASP A 64 -12.70 10.70 8.15
N ASP A 65 -11.57 9.98 8.03
CA ASP A 65 -10.40 10.39 7.23
C ASP A 65 -9.87 9.22 6.37
N LEU A 66 -10.65 8.90 5.33
CA LEU A 66 -10.36 7.80 4.42
C LEU A 66 -9.05 8.01 3.63
N VAL A 67 -8.75 9.26 3.27
CA VAL A 67 -7.55 9.63 2.51
C VAL A 67 -6.29 9.32 3.31
N ARG A 68 -6.23 9.75 4.58
CA ARG A 68 -5.08 9.45 5.44
C ARG A 68 -4.89 7.95 5.66
N ARG A 69 -5.99 7.19 5.81
CA ARG A 69 -5.91 5.72 5.96
C ARG A 69 -5.34 5.05 4.73
N LEU A 70 -5.80 5.46 3.53
CA LEU A 70 -5.28 4.94 2.27
C LEU A 70 -3.80 5.29 2.09
N ALA A 71 -3.41 6.54 2.34
CA ALA A 71 -2.00 6.96 2.29
C ALA A 71 -1.13 6.16 3.26
N THR A 72 -1.61 5.92 4.48
CA THR A 72 -0.89 5.12 5.49
C THR A 72 -0.73 3.67 5.03
N MET A 73 -1.78 3.07 4.49
CA MET A 73 -1.77 1.70 3.96
C MET A 73 -0.79 1.57 2.79
N ILE A 74 -0.84 2.50 1.83
CA ILE A 74 0.07 2.52 0.66
C ILE A 74 1.51 2.65 1.14
N ARG A 75 1.80 3.58 2.04
CA ARG A 75 3.15 3.77 2.60
C ARG A 75 3.64 2.55 3.36
N GLN A 76 2.78 1.89 4.13
CA GLN A 76 3.13 0.64 4.83
C GLN A 76 3.58 -0.44 3.85
N VAL A 77 2.91 -0.58 2.70
CA VAL A 77 3.31 -1.53 1.65
C VAL A 77 4.63 -1.10 1.00
N ALA A 78 4.82 0.20 0.75
CA ALA A 78 6.05 0.76 0.17
C ALA A 78 7.29 0.56 1.07
N GLU A 79 7.11 0.73 2.38
CA GLU A 79 8.19 0.74 3.38
C GLU A 79 8.44 -0.61 4.03
N GLN A 80 7.58 -1.62 3.77
CA GLN A 80 7.76 -2.96 4.33
C GLN A 80 9.16 -3.49 3.96
N PRO A 81 10.02 -3.79 4.95
CA PRO A 81 11.36 -4.27 4.67
C PRO A 81 11.26 -5.52 3.80
N SER A 82 12.06 -5.58 2.75
CA SER A 82 12.22 -6.82 1.99
C SER A 82 12.75 -7.82 2.99
N GLY A 83 11.91 -8.79 3.38
CA GLY A 83 12.37 -10.00 4.03
C GLY A 83 13.21 -10.79 3.02
N ASN A 84 14.34 -10.22 2.61
CA ASN A 84 15.40 -10.95 1.95
C ASN A 84 16.34 -11.40 3.07
N PRO A 85 16.23 -12.65 3.57
CA PRO A 85 17.20 -13.18 4.53
C PRO A 85 18.64 -13.17 3.98
N ALA A 86 18.84 -12.93 2.67
CA ALA A 86 20.18 -12.83 2.07
C ALA A 86 20.88 -11.47 2.27
N SER A 87 20.22 -10.44 2.83
CA SER A 87 20.85 -9.13 3.10
C SER A 87 21.45 -9.02 4.51
N ALA A 88 21.34 -10.06 5.34
CA ALA A 88 21.88 -10.12 6.70
C ALA A 88 23.05 -11.11 6.84
N ALA A 89 23.81 -11.34 5.76
CA ALA A 89 25.13 -11.93 5.89
C ALA A 89 26.14 -10.78 6.09
N PRO A 90 26.64 -10.52 7.31
CA PRO A 90 27.84 -9.72 7.44
C PRO A 90 28.95 -10.47 6.71
N GLU A 91 29.73 -9.74 5.91
CA GLU A 91 31.00 -10.18 5.34
C GLU A 91 31.89 -10.80 6.43
N ALA A 92 31.78 -12.11 6.65
CA ALA A 92 32.76 -12.88 7.37
C ALA A 92 33.88 -13.25 6.39
N ARG A 93 34.73 -12.25 6.14
CA ARG A 93 36.18 -12.34 5.91
C ARG A 93 36.70 -13.36 4.89
N LEU A 94 37.22 -12.77 3.81
CA LEU A 94 38.37 -13.22 3.04
C LEU A 94 39.52 -13.79 3.91
N ALA A 95 40.21 -14.80 3.37
CA ALA A 95 41.58 -15.23 3.65
C ALA A 95 41.89 -16.05 4.93
N ALA A 96 42.00 -17.37 4.77
CA ALA A 96 43.18 -18.18 5.08
C ALA A 96 43.03 -19.58 4.47
#